data_AF-A0A957YBB0-F1
#
_entry.id   AF-A0A957YBB0-F1
#
_cell.length_a   1.000
_cell.length_b   1.000
_cell.length_c   1.000
_cell.angle_alpha   90.00
_cell.angle_beta   90.00
_cell.angle_gamma   90.00
#
_symmetry.space_group_name_H-M   'P 1'
#
loop_
_entity.id
_entity.type
_entity.pdbx_description
1 polymer ?
#
loop_
_entity_poly.entity_id
_entity_poly.type
_entity_poly.pdbx_seq_one_letter_code
_entity_poly.pdbx_strand_id
1 'polypeptide(L)'
;MKDDLPVNGLDSDLAVDELMIPPDESWDEFEDEAIDNATVLDDWIVFPVIALGVFIATVFPVFLGQQLCLPVLNTLVIFPLFVWAVRTERARRAVTMTLFWALCLAVAMMALGVILSGQAEAAVQGAVEYRSQFIRWMADATPVTAAPAQDWLGHLRDLAIFTAATAITAGLGGLFLMAMAINIISVNAASLFNEATRPVQTLLFSWPVWTIARLVGAVLLAVALAEPLATGQVRPEALRDWLRARRRLLVYGVIVLVVAALLQLLLSPLYRSMLEAGLGLR
;
A
#
# COMPACT_ATOMS: atom_id res chain seq x y z
N MET A 1 -71.41 34.75 41.44
CA MET A 1 -70.91 36.02 40.89
C MET A 1 -69.62 36.33 41.62
N LYS A 2 -68.54 36.47 40.85
CA LYS A 2 -67.12 36.49 41.23
C LYS A 2 -66.50 35.13 41.59
N ASP A 3 -65.33 34.76 41.12
CA ASP A 3 -64.60 35.00 39.86
C ASP A 3 -63.33 34.15 40.01
N ASP A 4 -62.88 33.63 38.86
CA ASP A 4 -61.70 32.80 38.68
C ASP A 4 -60.41 33.45 39.16
N LEU A 5 -59.49 32.63 39.68
CA LEU A 5 -58.08 32.67 39.25
C LEU A 5 -57.48 31.24 39.28
N PRO A 6 -56.99 30.75 38.13
CA PRO A 6 -56.26 29.49 38.06
C PRO A 6 -54.79 29.68 38.44
N VAL A 7 -54.27 28.71 39.20
CA VAL A 7 -52.85 28.57 39.54
C VAL A 7 -52.09 28.25 38.27
N ASN A 8 -51.31 29.22 37.80
CA ASN A 8 -50.51 29.11 36.59
C ASN A 8 -49.03 29.07 36.96
N GLY A 9 -48.34 28.07 36.43
CA GLY A 9 -46.95 28.16 35.99
C GLY A 9 -45.89 28.21 37.07
N LEU A 10 -45.17 27.10 37.22
CA LEU A 10 -43.73 27.05 36.99
C LEU A 10 -43.36 25.56 36.87
N ASP A 11 -43.54 25.03 35.65
CA ASP A 11 -42.86 23.81 35.22
C ASP A 11 -41.37 24.02 35.40
N SER A 12 -40.76 23.18 36.25
CA SER A 12 -39.33 23.06 36.43
C SER A 12 -38.69 22.17 35.35
N ASP A 13 -39.28 22.13 34.16
CA ASP A 13 -38.68 21.55 32.95
C ASP A 13 -37.81 22.60 32.26
N LEU A 14 -36.83 23.12 33.01
CA LEU A 14 -35.59 23.53 32.37
C LEU A 14 -34.90 22.23 31.98
N ALA A 15 -35.24 21.79 30.77
CA ALA A 15 -34.38 21.04 29.89
C ALA A 15 -32.99 21.68 29.99
N VAL A 16 -32.18 21.14 30.90
CA VAL A 16 -30.75 21.06 30.70
C VAL A 16 -30.65 20.28 29.42
N ASP A 17 -30.44 21.01 28.32
CA ASP A 17 -29.89 20.48 27.09
C ASP A 17 -28.66 19.69 27.53
N GLU A 18 -28.92 18.41 27.75
CA GLU A 18 -28.00 17.31 27.82
C GLU A 18 -27.34 17.33 26.46
N LEU A 19 -26.35 18.23 26.36
CA LEU A 19 -25.32 18.23 25.35
C LEU A 19 -24.63 16.88 25.56
N MET A 20 -25.24 15.82 25.01
CA MET A 20 -24.63 14.54 24.72
C MET A 20 -23.49 14.82 23.75
N ILE A 21 -22.41 15.38 24.28
CA ILE A 21 -21.09 15.03 23.82
C ILE A 21 -21.00 13.56 24.21
N PRO A 22 -21.01 12.62 23.24
CA PRO A 22 -20.83 11.22 23.58
C PRO A 22 -19.56 11.13 24.42
N PRO A 23 -19.65 10.59 25.64
CA PRO A 23 -18.49 10.43 26.47
C PRO A 23 -17.57 9.50 25.69
N ASP A 24 -16.28 9.85 25.69
CA ASP A 24 -15.20 8.89 25.63
C ASP A 24 -15.42 7.61 24.77
N GLU A 25 -15.34 7.76 23.43
CA GLU A 25 -14.51 6.81 22.68
C GLU A 25 -13.07 6.98 23.21
N SER A 26 -12.86 6.47 24.43
CA SER A 26 -11.60 6.34 25.13
C SER A 26 -10.72 5.45 24.27
N TRP A 27 -9.45 5.80 24.21
CA TRP A 27 -8.44 5.05 23.48
C TRP A 27 -8.24 3.62 24.03
N ASP A 28 -8.99 3.26 25.07
CA ASP A 28 -8.91 2.00 25.81
C ASP A 28 -9.55 0.82 25.04
N GLU A 29 -10.47 1.07 24.09
CA GLU A 29 -10.98 0.00 23.20
C GLU A 29 -9.90 -0.52 22.22
N PHE A 30 -8.79 0.20 22.06
CA PHE A 30 -7.60 -0.27 21.34
C PHE A 30 -6.57 -0.96 22.23
N GLU A 31 -6.64 -0.80 23.56
CA GLU A 31 -5.72 -1.45 24.50
C GLU A 31 -6.25 -2.78 25.05
N ASP A 32 -7.58 -2.97 25.13
CA ASP A 32 -8.17 -4.23 25.63
C ASP A 32 -8.31 -5.35 24.57
N GLU A 33 -7.89 -5.11 23.33
CA GLU A 33 -7.49 -6.18 22.39
C GLU A 33 -6.05 -6.65 22.71
N ALA A 34 -5.67 -6.57 23.99
CA ALA A 34 -4.51 -7.18 24.59
C ALA A 34 -4.57 -8.70 24.40
N ILE A 35 -4.01 -9.12 23.27
CA ILE A 35 -3.18 -10.30 23.18
C ILE A 35 -3.92 -11.57 23.64
N ASP A 36 -4.84 -12.05 22.80
CA ASP A 36 -5.12 -13.50 22.77
C ASP A 36 -3.86 -14.22 22.26
N ASN A 37 -2.88 -14.36 23.16
CA ASN A 37 -1.59 -15.02 22.97
C ASN A 37 -1.74 -16.48 22.50
N ALA A 38 -2.95 -17.04 22.56
CA ALA A 38 -3.21 -18.42 22.15
C ALA A 38 -3.31 -18.61 20.61
N THR A 39 -3.46 -17.54 19.81
CA THR A 39 -3.45 -17.63 18.33
C THR A 39 -2.22 -17.01 17.66
N VAL A 40 -1.41 -16.25 18.40
CA VAL A 40 -0.16 -15.62 17.89
C VAL A 40 0.93 -16.67 17.56
N LEU A 41 0.88 -17.84 18.19
CA LEU A 41 1.84 -18.93 17.99
C LEU A 41 1.58 -19.82 16.76
N ASP A 42 0.43 -19.73 16.08
CA ASP A 42 0.18 -20.49 14.83
C ASP A 42 0.64 -19.74 13.56
N ASP A 43 1.05 -18.48 13.68
CA ASP A 43 1.27 -17.59 12.55
C ASP A 43 2.74 -17.43 12.13
N TRP A 44 3.69 -17.86 12.95
CA TRP A 44 5.12 -17.71 12.64
C TRP A 44 5.53 -18.53 11.42
N ILE A 45 4.78 -19.57 11.04
CA ILE A 45 5.05 -20.41 9.86
C ILE A 45 4.66 -19.69 8.57
N VAL A 46 3.68 -18.77 8.61
CA VAL A 46 3.19 -18.07 7.42
C VAL A 46 4.27 -17.17 6.81
N PHE A 47 5.02 -16.45 7.66
CA PHE A 47 6.08 -15.54 7.23
C PHE A 47 7.25 -16.24 6.48
N PRO A 48 7.88 -17.32 6.98
CA PRO A 48 8.90 -18.03 6.25
C PRO A 48 8.35 -18.70 4.99
N VAL A 49 7.09 -19.15 4.98
CA VAL A 49 6.43 -19.67 3.76
C VAL A 49 6.30 -18.56 2.71
N ILE A 50 5.87 -17.35 3.09
CA ILE A 50 5.83 -16.19 2.20
C ILE A 50 7.24 -15.86 1.70
N ALA A 51 8.24 -15.78 2.58
CA ALA A 51 9.60 -15.43 2.21
C ALA A 51 10.21 -16.44 1.23
N LEU A 52 10.08 -17.74 1.53
CA LEU A 52 10.53 -18.82 0.65
C LEU A 52 9.78 -18.82 -0.68
N GLY A 53 8.45 -18.66 -0.64
CA GLY A 53 7.60 -18.60 -1.83
C GLY A 53 7.99 -17.43 -2.73
N VAL A 54 8.18 -16.23 -2.16
CA VAL A 54 8.65 -15.04 -2.88
C VAL A 54 10.03 -15.28 -3.49
N PHE A 55 10.96 -15.85 -2.72
CA PHE A 55 12.30 -16.14 -3.23
C PHE A 55 12.25 -17.05 -4.45
N ILE A 56 11.53 -18.18 -4.38
CA ILE A 56 11.38 -19.11 -5.50
C ILE A 56 10.66 -18.44 -6.68
N ALA A 57 9.55 -17.75 -6.41
CA ALA A 57 8.73 -17.06 -7.41
C ALA A 57 9.42 -15.86 -8.07
N THR A 58 10.48 -15.32 -7.47
CA THR A 58 11.29 -14.25 -8.04
C THR A 58 12.48 -14.82 -8.82
N VAL A 59 13.21 -15.77 -8.21
CA VAL A 59 14.41 -16.37 -8.82
C VAL A 59 14.07 -17.08 -10.13
N PHE A 60 13.04 -17.91 -10.14
CA PHE A 60 12.71 -18.74 -11.31
C PHE A 60 12.36 -17.91 -12.56
N PRO A 61 11.46 -16.91 -12.52
CA PRO A 61 11.18 -16.07 -13.69
C PRO A 61 12.35 -15.19 -14.14
N VAL A 62 13.19 -14.73 -13.20
CA VAL A 62 14.40 -13.97 -13.54
C VAL A 62 15.35 -14.80 -14.39
N PHE A 63 15.57 -16.08 -14.04
CA PHE A 63 16.38 -16.98 -14.85
C PHE A 63 15.77 -17.25 -16.24
N LEU A 64 14.45 -17.28 -16.35
CA LEU A 64 13.76 -17.49 -17.63
C LEU A 64 13.70 -16.23 -18.50
N GLY A 65 13.91 -15.03 -17.92
CA GLY A 65 13.76 -13.75 -18.64
C GLY A 65 12.33 -13.46 -19.11
N GLN A 66 11.31 -14.11 -18.53
CA GLN A 66 9.92 -13.94 -18.96
C GLN A 66 9.18 -12.86 -18.16
N GLN A 67 8.83 -11.77 -18.84
CA GLN A 67 8.26 -10.55 -18.26
C GLN A 67 6.94 -10.77 -17.49
N LEU A 68 6.04 -11.61 -18.01
CA LEU A 68 4.74 -11.84 -17.37
C LEU A 68 4.80 -12.93 -16.29
N CYS A 69 5.77 -13.84 -16.36
CA CYS A 69 5.88 -14.92 -15.39
C CYS A 69 6.19 -14.38 -13.99
N LEU A 70 7.02 -13.34 -13.91
CA LEU A 70 7.45 -12.73 -12.65
C LEU A 70 6.30 -12.18 -11.79
N PRO A 71 5.48 -11.21 -12.26
CA PRO A 71 4.37 -10.70 -11.45
C PRO A 71 3.28 -11.75 -11.19
N VAL A 72 3.04 -12.68 -12.12
CA VAL A 72 2.06 -13.77 -11.92
C VAL A 72 2.48 -14.68 -10.77
N LEU A 73 3.70 -15.23 -10.79
CA LEU A 73 4.14 -16.15 -9.73
C LEU A 73 4.20 -15.44 -8.38
N ASN A 74 4.72 -14.22 -8.32
CA ASN A 74 4.76 -13.44 -7.07
C ASN A 74 3.37 -13.19 -6.48
N THR A 75 2.38 -12.94 -7.34
CA THR A 75 0.98 -12.77 -6.94
C THR A 75 0.40 -14.08 -6.42
N LEU A 76 0.64 -15.19 -7.12
CA LEU A 76 0.14 -16.51 -6.73
C LEU A 76 0.64 -16.98 -5.36
N VAL A 77 1.83 -16.55 -4.93
CA VAL A 77 2.36 -16.86 -3.59
C VAL A 77 1.50 -16.24 -2.48
N ILE A 78 1.16 -14.95 -2.60
CA ILE A 78 0.45 -14.23 -1.54
C ILE A 78 -1.07 -14.31 -1.65
N PHE A 79 -1.61 -14.48 -2.87
CA PHE A 79 -3.05 -14.44 -3.12
C PHE A 79 -3.90 -15.39 -2.26
N PRO A 80 -3.59 -16.71 -2.14
CA PRO A 80 -4.42 -17.61 -1.34
C PRO A 80 -4.42 -17.21 0.15
N LEU A 81 -3.25 -16.79 0.65
CA LEU A 81 -3.07 -16.32 2.02
C LEU A 81 -3.80 -15.00 2.28
N PHE A 82 -3.77 -14.09 1.31
CA PHE A 82 -4.50 -12.83 1.34
C PHE A 82 -6.02 -13.05 1.36
N VAL A 83 -6.55 -13.88 0.45
CA VAL A 83 -8.00 -14.18 0.41
C VAL A 83 -8.46 -14.86 1.69
N TRP A 84 -7.66 -15.79 2.23
CA TRP A 84 -7.96 -16.43 3.51
C TRP A 84 -7.98 -15.42 4.68
N ALA A 85 -7.00 -14.52 4.74
CA ALA A 85 -6.95 -13.48 5.77
C ALA A 85 -8.11 -12.46 5.66
N VAL A 86 -8.50 -12.11 4.44
CA VAL A 86 -9.66 -11.23 4.17
C VAL A 86 -10.97 -11.92 4.54
N ARG A 87 -11.15 -13.21 4.20
CA ARG A 87 -12.36 -13.99 4.51
C ARG A 87 -12.58 -14.24 6.00
N THR A 88 -11.51 -14.25 6.78
CA THR A 88 -11.59 -14.43 8.24
C THR A 88 -11.83 -13.10 8.97
N GLU A 89 -12.13 -12.02 8.23
CA GLU A 89 -12.36 -10.66 8.75
C GLU A 89 -11.18 -10.07 9.52
N ARG A 90 -9.98 -10.64 9.34
CA ARG A 90 -8.73 -10.21 9.99
C ARG A 90 -8.01 -9.19 9.12
N ALA A 91 -8.58 -8.00 8.96
CA ALA A 91 -8.02 -6.94 8.12
C ALA A 91 -6.55 -6.61 8.46
N ARG A 92 -6.22 -6.49 9.76
CA ARG A 92 -4.85 -6.25 10.25
C ARG A 92 -3.87 -7.32 9.78
N ARG A 93 -4.29 -8.58 9.78
CA ARG A 93 -3.47 -9.71 9.37
C ARG A 93 -3.24 -9.71 7.86
N ALA A 94 -4.28 -9.45 7.06
CA ALA A 94 -4.16 -9.30 5.62
C ALA A 94 -3.17 -8.18 5.27
N VAL A 95 -3.29 -7.01 5.91
CA VAL A 95 -2.36 -5.89 5.73
C VAL A 95 -0.93 -6.28 6.08
N THR A 96 -0.72 -6.89 7.26
CA THR A 96 0.63 -7.25 7.73
C THR A 96 1.30 -8.28 6.81
N MET A 97 0.57 -9.31 6.39
CA MET A 97 1.08 -10.35 5.48
C MET A 97 1.40 -9.79 4.11
N THR A 98 0.56 -8.91 3.57
CA THR A 98 0.80 -8.27 2.26
C THR A 98 1.97 -7.30 2.32
N LEU A 99 2.13 -6.52 3.41
CA LEU A 99 3.30 -5.64 3.57
C LEU A 99 4.59 -6.45 3.70
N PHE A 100 4.58 -7.53 4.47
CA PHE A 100 5.73 -8.42 4.60
C PHE A 100 6.09 -9.08 3.26
N TRP A 101 5.11 -9.57 2.52
CA TRP A 101 5.30 -10.07 1.15
C TRP A 101 5.95 -9.02 0.25
N ALA A 102 5.44 -7.78 0.27
CA ALA A 102 5.96 -6.70 -0.54
C ALA A 102 7.43 -6.36 -0.20
N LEU A 103 7.77 -6.37 1.09
CA LEU A 103 9.14 -6.19 1.57
C LEU A 103 10.07 -7.31 1.10
N CYS A 104 9.66 -8.58 1.26
CA CYS A 104 10.41 -9.73 0.77
C CYS A 104 10.65 -9.64 -0.74
N LEU A 105 9.61 -9.27 -1.50
CA LEU A 105 9.69 -9.13 -2.95
C LEU A 105 10.66 -8.03 -3.36
N ALA A 106 10.59 -6.88 -2.68
CA ALA A 106 11.49 -5.76 -2.91
C ALA A 106 12.96 -6.16 -2.69
N VAL A 107 13.26 -6.78 -1.55
CA VAL A 107 14.62 -7.21 -1.18
C VAL A 107 15.13 -8.29 -2.14
N ALA A 108 14.32 -9.29 -2.46
CA ALA A 108 14.70 -10.38 -3.35
C ALA A 108 14.99 -9.86 -4.77
N MET A 109 14.10 -9.03 -5.32
CA MET A 109 14.27 -8.47 -6.65
C MET A 109 15.45 -7.50 -6.72
N MET A 110 15.68 -6.72 -5.68
CA MET A 110 16.84 -5.85 -5.58
C MET A 110 18.15 -6.65 -5.54
N ALA A 111 18.24 -7.68 -4.71
CA ALA A 111 19.42 -8.55 -4.64
C ALA A 111 19.70 -9.22 -5.99
N LEU A 112 18.66 -9.73 -6.66
CA LEU A 112 18.80 -10.31 -8.00
C LEU A 112 19.20 -9.27 -9.05
N GLY A 113 18.70 -8.03 -8.97
CA GLY A 113 19.13 -6.95 -9.86
C GLY A 113 20.60 -6.57 -9.69
N VAL A 114 21.15 -6.71 -8.48
CA VAL A 114 22.58 -6.48 -8.22
C VAL A 114 23.43 -7.62 -8.78
N ILE A 115 23.01 -8.88 -8.57
CA ILE A 115 23.80 -10.07 -8.94
C ILE A 115 23.66 -10.41 -10.44
N LEU A 116 22.46 -10.26 -10.99
CA LEU A 116 22.02 -10.71 -12.32
C LEU A 116 21.35 -9.58 -13.11
N SER A 117 21.99 -8.40 -13.16
CA SER A 117 21.39 -7.16 -13.71
C SER A 117 20.74 -7.34 -15.08
N GLY A 118 21.43 -8.00 -16.02
CA GLY A 118 20.90 -8.24 -17.37
C GLY A 118 19.66 -9.13 -17.40
N GLN A 119 19.63 -10.23 -16.63
CA GLN A 119 18.46 -11.11 -16.56
C GLN A 119 17.30 -10.45 -15.80
N ALA A 120 17.60 -9.74 -14.70
CA ALA A 120 16.61 -9.05 -13.90
C ALA A 120 15.91 -7.93 -14.70
N GLU A 121 16.65 -7.14 -15.48
CA GLU A 121 16.07 -6.13 -16.37
C GLU A 121 15.20 -6.76 -17.47
N ALA A 122 15.64 -7.87 -18.07
CA ALA A 122 14.87 -8.57 -19.10
C ALA A 122 13.56 -9.17 -18.56
N ALA A 123 13.57 -9.65 -17.31
CA ALA A 123 12.43 -10.28 -16.65
C ALA A 123 11.39 -9.28 -16.11
N VAL A 124 11.70 -7.98 -16.07
CA VAL A 124 10.77 -6.95 -15.58
C VAL A 124 10.23 -6.11 -16.72
N GLN A 125 8.92 -6.21 -16.93
CA GLN A 125 8.23 -5.42 -17.94
C GLN A 125 8.40 -3.92 -17.68
N GLY A 126 8.87 -3.19 -18.70
CA GLY A 126 9.02 -1.73 -18.65
C GLY A 126 10.25 -1.23 -17.89
N ALA A 127 11.12 -2.09 -17.37
CA ALA A 127 12.29 -1.66 -16.58
C ALA A 127 13.20 -0.67 -17.31
N VAL A 128 13.47 -0.91 -18.60
CA VAL A 128 14.29 -0.01 -19.43
C VAL A 128 13.64 1.36 -19.62
N GLU A 129 12.33 1.36 -19.92
CA GLU A 129 11.56 2.59 -20.09
C GLU A 129 11.56 3.39 -18.79
N TYR A 130 11.24 2.76 -17.66
CA TYR A 130 11.24 3.38 -16.35
C TYR A 130 12.61 3.97 -15.98
N ARG A 131 13.70 3.21 -16.18
CA ARG A 131 15.06 3.70 -15.94
C ARG A 131 15.37 4.92 -16.80
N SER A 132 15.02 4.89 -18.10
CA SER A 132 15.27 6.02 -19.00
C SER A 132 14.53 7.29 -18.56
N GLN A 133 13.29 7.14 -18.09
CA GLN A 133 12.51 8.24 -17.56
C GLN A 133 13.07 8.76 -16.23
N PHE A 134 13.55 7.87 -15.37
CA PHE A 134 14.19 8.20 -14.10
C PHE A 134 15.49 8.99 -14.31
N ILE A 135 16.34 8.57 -15.27
CA ILE A 135 17.56 9.29 -15.65
C ILE A 135 17.24 10.67 -16.22
N ARG A 136 16.24 10.78 -17.10
CA ARG A 136 15.79 12.08 -17.65
C ARG A 136 15.32 13.03 -16.55
N TRP A 137 14.57 12.53 -15.57
CA TRP A 137 14.16 13.33 -14.41
C TRP A 137 15.36 13.83 -13.59
N MET A 138 16.39 12.99 -13.40
CA MET A 138 17.64 13.39 -12.75
C MET A 138 18.43 14.42 -13.57
N ALA A 139 18.40 14.37 -14.90
CA ALA A 139 19.12 15.31 -15.75
C ALA A 139 18.44 16.69 -15.82
N ASP A 140 17.15 16.73 -16.16
CA ASP A 140 16.51 17.96 -16.66
C ASP A 140 15.49 18.56 -15.71
N ALA A 141 15.23 17.95 -14.54
CA ALA A 141 14.12 18.34 -13.65
C ALA A 141 12.72 18.26 -14.28
N THR A 142 12.62 17.86 -15.55
CA THR A 142 11.39 17.95 -16.30
C THR A 142 10.41 16.87 -15.85
N PRO A 143 9.11 17.17 -15.87
CA PRO A 143 8.07 16.18 -15.63
C PRO A 143 8.06 15.13 -16.73
N VAL A 144 8.81 14.05 -16.53
CA VAL A 144 8.61 12.81 -17.26
C VAL A 144 7.39 12.09 -16.66
N THR A 145 6.76 11.17 -17.38
CA THR A 145 5.70 10.31 -16.82
C THR A 145 6.15 9.51 -15.58
N ALA A 146 7.47 9.33 -15.37
CA ALA A 146 8.06 8.84 -14.12
C ALA A 146 8.68 9.93 -13.22
N ALA A 147 8.63 11.21 -13.61
CA ALA A 147 8.94 12.31 -12.71
C ALA A 147 7.86 12.35 -11.63
N PRO A 148 8.21 11.97 -10.40
CA PRO A 148 7.20 11.55 -9.44
C PRO A 148 6.20 12.69 -9.12
N ALA A 149 6.71 13.91 -8.96
CA ALA A 149 5.95 15.03 -8.41
C ALA A 149 4.87 15.66 -9.33
N GLN A 150 4.93 15.51 -10.66
CA GLN A 150 4.17 16.38 -11.58
C GLN A 150 3.16 15.65 -12.48
N ASP A 151 3.26 14.33 -12.68
CA ASP A 151 2.25 13.54 -13.40
C ASP A 151 1.10 13.08 -12.49
N TRP A 152 0.39 14.03 -11.87
CA TRP A 152 -0.72 13.72 -10.95
C TRP A 152 -1.86 12.98 -11.65
N LEU A 153 -2.08 13.26 -12.94
CA LEU A 153 -3.13 12.62 -13.73
C LEU A 153 -2.79 11.14 -14.01
N GLY A 154 -1.53 10.83 -14.30
CA GLY A 154 -1.02 9.47 -14.39
C GLY A 154 -1.23 8.71 -13.08
N HIS A 155 -0.84 9.29 -11.93
CA HIS A 155 -1.04 8.66 -10.61
C HIS A 155 -2.51 8.40 -10.29
N LEU A 156 -3.41 9.32 -10.64
CA LEU A 156 -4.85 9.12 -10.45
C LEU A 156 -5.39 8.00 -11.35
N ARG A 157 -4.96 7.95 -12.61
CA ARG A 157 -5.33 6.88 -13.53
C ARG A 157 -4.85 5.52 -13.01
N ASP A 158 -3.61 5.43 -12.58
CA ASP A 158 -3.03 4.17 -12.09
C ASP A 158 -3.70 3.73 -10.78
N LEU A 159 -4.05 4.67 -9.89
CA LEU A 159 -4.85 4.40 -8.71
C LEU A 159 -6.28 3.94 -9.05
N ALA A 160 -6.92 4.55 -10.05
CA ALA A 160 -8.24 4.13 -10.52
C ALA A 160 -8.22 2.73 -11.13
N ILE A 161 -7.19 2.41 -11.93
CA ILE A 161 -6.98 1.06 -12.48
C ILE A 161 -6.73 0.06 -11.34
N PHE A 162 -5.87 0.40 -10.38
CA PHE A 162 -5.56 -0.44 -9.23
C PHE A 162 -6.79 -0.74 -8.37
N THR A 163 -7.54 0.29 -8.02
CA THR A 163 -8.75 0.15 -7.18
C THR A 163 -9.83 -0.65 -7.90
N ALA A 164 -10.09 -0.38 -9.18
CA ALA A 164 -11.02 -1.14 -10.00
C ALA A 164 -10.58 -2.61 -10.13
N ALA A 165 -9.32 -2.86 -10.48
CA ALA A 165 -8.78 -4.22 -10.60
C ALA A 165 -8.89 -4.99 -9.28
N THR A 166 -8.59 -4.35 -8.15
CA THR A 166 -8.73 -4.97 -6.83
C THR A 166 -10.18 -5.34 -6.55
N ALA A 167 -11.11 -4.41 -6.73
CA ALA A 167 -12.52 -4.62 -6.41
C ALA A 167 -13.16 -5.74 -7.25
N ILE A 168 -12.87 -5.80 -8.55
CA ILE A 168 -13.50 -6.78 -9.46
C ILE A 168 -12.87 -8.19 -9.39
N THR A 169 -11.69 -8.35 -8.77
CA THR A 169 -10.99 -9.64 -8.70
C THR A 169 -10.69 -10.10 -7.27
N ALA A 170 -11.37 -9.57 -6.25
CA ALA A 170 -11.12 -9.89 -4.85
C ALA A 170 -9.64 -9.69 -4.44
N GLY A 171 -9.01 -8.64 -4.98
CA GLY A 171 -7.62 -8.27 -4.71
C GLY A 171 -6.57 -8.85 -5.65
N LEU A 172 -6.87 -9.89 -6.45
CA LEU A 172 -5.87 -10.51 -7.35
C LEU A 172 -5.18 -9.51 -8.29
N GLY A 173 -5.95 -8.68 -9.00
CA GLY A 173 -5.45 -7.67 -9.92
C GLY A 173 -4.67 -6.56 -9.21
N GLY A 174 -5.10 -6.17 -8.01
CA GLY A 174 -4.34 -5.22 -7.18
C GLY A 174 -2.98 -5.77 -6.78
N LEU A 175 -2.93 -7.01 -6.27
CA LEU A 175 -1.68 -7.69 -5.92
C LEU A 175 -0.76 -7.85 -7.14
N PHE A 176 -1.31 -8.17 -8.31
CA PHE A 176 -0.57 -8.25 -9.57
C PHE A 176 0.07 -6.92 -9.97
N LEU A 177 -0.71 -5.82 -9.99
CA LEU A 177 -0.20 -4.49 -10.31
C LEU A 177 0.85 -4.03 -9.29
N MET A 178 0.64 -4.36 -8.01
CA MET A 178 1.59 -4.07 -6.94
C MET A 178 2.90 -4.86 -7.12
N ALA A 179 2.83 -6.14 -7.49
CA ALA A 179 4.02 -6.94 -7.80
C ALA A 179 4.80 -6.33 -8.98
N MET A 180 4.12 -5.92 -10.04
CA MET A 180 4.75 -5.21 -11.18
C MET A 180 5.46 -3.93 -10.72
N ALA A 181 4.80 -3.10 -9.92
CA ALA A 181 5.35 -1.85 -9.41
C ALA A 181 6.56 -2.07 -8.48
N ILE A 182 6.50 -3.06 -7.58
CA ILE A 182 7.63 -3.36 -6.71
C ILE A 182 8.82 -3.86 -7.53
N ASN A 183 8.59 -4.74 -8.52
CA ASN A 183 9.67 -5.30 -9.33
C ASN A 183 10.39 -4.23 -10.16
N ILE A 184 9.64 -3.33 -10.81
CA ILE A 184 10.23 -2.26 -11.63
C ILE A 184 11.04 -1.27 -10.79
N ILE A 185 10.55 -0.90 -9.61
CA ILE A 185 11.26 0.00 -8.68
C ILE A 185 12.51 -0.69 -8.13
N SER A 186 12.42 -1.96 -7.76
CA SER A 186 13.54 -2.72 -7.17
C SER A 186 14.68 -2.94 -8.17
N VAL A 187 14.36 -3.29 -9.42
CA VAL A 187 15.38 -3.42 -10.47
C VAL A 187 16.03 -2.08 -10.79
N ASN A 188 15.25 -1.00 -10.86
CA ASN A 188 15.81 0.32 -11.06
C ASN A 188 16.73 0.74 -9.89
N ALA A 189 16.35 0.44 -8.66
CA ALA A 189 17.21 0.69 -7.51
C ALA A 189 18.52 -0.12 -7.59
N ALA A 190 18.46 -1.36 -8.06
CA ALA A 190 19.63 -2.20 -8.22
C ALA A 190 20.57 -1.72 -9.35
N SER A 191 20.02 -1.23 -10.47
CA SER A 191 20.84 -0.67 -11.55
C SER A 191 21.56 0.60 -11.11
N LEU A 192 20.87 1.50 -10.39
CA LEU A 192 21.50 2.67 -9.79
C LEU A 192 22.58 2.29 -8.76
N PHE A 193 22.34 1.26 -7.96
CA PHE A 193 23.34 0.75 -7.02
C PHE A 193 24.61 0.27 -7.73
N ASN A 194 24.49 -0.45 -8.84
CA ASN A 194 25.61 -0.96 -9.61
C ASN A 194 26.44 0.15 -10.30
N GLU A 195 25.81 1.27 -10.62
CA GLU A 195 26.45 2.43 -11.26
C GLU A 195 26.97 3.48 -10.24
N ALA A 196 26.69 3.29 -8.95
CA ALA A 196 26.94 4.30 -7.93
C ALA A 196 28.43 4.43 -7.54
N THR A 197 28.89 5.68 -7.44
CA THR A 197 30.16 6.00 -6.75
C THR A 197 30.03 5.82 -5.23
N ARG A 198 28.85 6.10 -4.67
CA ARG A 198 28.52 5.92 -3.25
C ARG A 198 27.32 4.97 -3.09
N PRO A 199 27.55 3.64 -3.14
CA PRO A 199 26.48 2.65 -3.26
C PRO A 199 25.47 2.69 -2.12
N VAL A 200 25.91 2.90 -0.87
CA VAL A 200 25.02 2.95 0.30
C VAL A 200 24.09 4.18 0.26
N GLN A 201 24.60 5.32 -0.18
CA GLN A 201 23.79 6.53 -0.33
C GLN A 201 22.78 6.34 -1.46
N THR A 202 23.24 5.87 -2.63
CA THR A 202 22.34 5.61 -3.77
C THR A 202 21.25 4.62 -3.37
N LEU A 203 21.61 3.51 -2.73
CA LEU A 203 20.66 2.51 -2.21
C LEU A 203 19.53 3.13 -1.37
N LEU A 204 19.88 3.97 -0.39
CA LEU A 204 18.92 4.58 0.52
C LEU A 204 17.96 5.55 -0.20
N PHE A 205 18.45 6.26 -1.20
CA PHE A 205 17.65 7.23 -1.95
C PHE A 205 17.02 6.64 -3.23
N SER A 206 17.38 5.43 -3.64
CA SER A 206 16.74 4.71 -4.75
C SER A 206 15.34 4.21 -4.42
N TRP A 207 15.02 4.11 -3.12
CA TRP A 207 13.68 3.79 -2.62
C TRP A 207 13.06 5.00 -1.93
N PRO A 208 12.30 5.83 -2.66
CA PRO A 208 11.71 7.00 -2.05
C PRO A 208 10.70 6.69 -0.96
N VAL A 209 10.74 7.45 0.13
CA VAL A 209 9.82 7.28 1.26
C VAL A 209 8.36 7.42 0.84
N TRP A 210 8.06 8.27 -0.15
CA TRP A 210 6.71 8.39 -0.70
C TRP A 210 6.25 7.14 -1.45
N THR A 211 7.16 6.37 -2.05
CA THR A 211 6.84 5.09 -2.69
C THR A 211 6.44 4.06 -1.64
N ILE A 212 7.14 4.02 -0.50
CA ILE A 212 6.80 3.16 0.64
C ILE A 212 5.43 3.55 1.20
N ALA A 213 5.19 4.84 1.43
CA ALA A 213 3.89 5.33 1.88
C ALA A 213 2.78 4.97 0.89
N ARG A 214 3.00 5.14 -0.42
CA ARG A 214 2.04 4.76 -1.45
C ARG A 214 1.72 3.27 -1.43
N LEU A 215 2.73 2.42 -1.28
CA LEU A 215 2.56 0.99 -1.14
C LEU A 215 1.69 0.64 0.06
N VAL A 216 1.94 1.24 1.23
CA VAL A 216 1.12 1.05 2.43
C VAL A 216 -0.33 1.48 2.19
N GLY A 217 -0.55 2.66 1.61
CA GLY A 217 -1.89 3.15 1.29
C GLY A 217 -2.62 2.24 0.30
N ALA A 218 -1.91 1.74 -0.72
CA ALA A 218 -2.44 0.80 -1.70
C ALA A 218 -2.81 -0.56 -1.06
N VAL A 219 -2.02 -1.07 -0.12
CA VAL A 219 -2.35 -2.29 0.63
C VAL A 219 -3.61 -2.11 1.48
N LEU A 220 -3.74 -0.99 2.20
CA LEU A 220 -4.94 -0.69 3.01
C LEU A 220 -6.19 -0.66 2.13
N LEU A 221 -6.12 0.02 0.98
CA LEU A 221 -7.22 0.04 0.01
C LEU A 221 -7.47 -1.35 -0.58
N ALA A 222 -6.42 -2.11 -0.90
CA ALA A 222 -6.57 -3.43 -1.50
C ALA A 222 -7.31 -4.40 -0.56
N VAL A 223 -6.92 -4.42 0.71
CA VAL A 223 -7.57 -5.25 1.75
C VAL A 223 -9.03 -4.86 1.89
N ALA A 224 -9.33 -3.56 1.98
CA ALA A 224 -10.71 -3.09 2.08
C ALA A 224 -11.53 -3.51 0.85
N LEU A 225 -11.08 -3.13 -0.35
CA LEU A 225 -11.82 -3.32 -1.60
C LEU A 225 -11.95 -4.78 -2.03
N ALA A 226 -11.05 -5.67 -1.61
CA ALA A 226 -11.12 -7.09 -1.92
C ALA A 226 -12.22 -7.83 -1.15
N GLU A 227 -12.60 -7.32 0.02
CA GLU A 227 -13.46 -8.01 0.98
C GLU A 227 -14.87 -8.34 0.46
N PRO A 228 -15.61 -7.43 -0.21
CA PRO A 228 -16.97 -7.73 -0.67
C PRO A 228 -17.02 -8.93 -1.63
N LEU A 229 -16.04 -9.02 -2.53
CA LEU A 229 -15.98 -10.13 -3.49
C LEU A 229 -15.40 -11.40 -2.84
N ALA A 230 -14.42 -11.27 -1.94
CA ALA A 230 -13.84 -12.40 -1.23
C ALA A 230 -14.85 -13.12 -0.31
N THR A 231 -15.73 -12.37 0.35
CA THR A 231 -16.77 -12.87 1.28
C THR A 231 -18.10 -13.20 0.59
N GLY A 232 -18.30 -12.79 -0.66
CA GLY A 232 -19.55 -12.96 -1.40
C GLY A 232 -20.64 -11.94 -1.06
N GLN A 233 -20.31 -10.88 -0.31
CA GLN A 233 -21.22 -9.80 0.11
C GLN A 233 -21.42 -8.73 -0.99
N VAL A 234 -21.75 -9.14 -2.21
CA VAL A 234 -21.91 -8.24 -3.38
C VAL A 234 -23.30 -7.60 -3.50
N ARG A 235 -24.23 -7.88 -2.59
CA ARG A 235 -25.58 -7.30 -2.62
C ARG A 235 -25.55 -5.81 -2.23
N PRO A 236 -26.40 -4.94 -2.80
CA PRO A 236 -26.38 -3.49 -2.51
C PRO A 236 -26.53 -3.13 -1.03
N GLU A 237 -27.38 -3.85 -0.29
CA GLU A 237 -27.58 -3.65 1.15
C GLU A 237 -26.31 -4.03 1.94
N ALA A 238 -25.73 -5.19 1.64
CA ALA A 238 -24.50 -5.67 2.25
C ALA A 238 -23.31 -4.75 1.94
N LEU A 239 -23.22 -4.19 0.73
CA LEU A 239 -22.20 -3.22 0.36
C LEU A 239 -22.28 -1.93 1.18
N ARG A 240 -23.49 -1.47 1.53
CA ARG A 240 -23.66 -0.27 2.37
C ARG A 240 -23.16 -0.51 3.79
N ASP A 241 -23.47 -1.67 4.35
CA ASP A 241 -23.05 -2.03 5.70
C ASP A 241 -21.54 -2.32 5.74
N TRP A 242 -21.01 -3.00 4.73
CA TRP A 242 -19.56 -3.17 4.53
C TRP A 242 -18.84 -1.80 4.46
N LEU A 243 -19.37 -0.85 3.68
CA LEU A 243 -18.75 0.46 3.52
C LEU A 243 -18.69 1.22 4.85
N ARG A 244 -19.73 1.08 5.70
CA ARG A 244 -19.72 1.64 7.07
C ARG A 244 -18.67 0.95 7.94
N ALA A 245 -18.62 -0.38 7.93
CA ALA A 245 -17.69 -1.17 8.73
C ALA A 245 -16.21 -0.93 8.34
N ARG A 246 -15.93 -0.73 7.05
CA ARG A 246 -14.57 -0.52 6.52
C ARG A 246 -14.23 0.93 6.19
N ARG A 247 -15.11 1.87 6.52
CA ARG A 247 -14.91 3.32 6.28
C ARG A 247 -13.57 3.80 6.85
N ARG A 248 -13.25 3.41 8.10
CA ARG A 248 -11.99 3.81 8.76
C ARG A 248 -10.77 3.35 7.94
N LEU A 249 -10.75 2.10 7.49
CA LEU A 249 -9.66 1.53 6.69
C LEU A 249 -9.50 2.22 5.32
N LEU A 250 -10.62 2.49 4.62
CA LEU A 250 -10.62 3.22 3.36
C LEU A 250 -10.09 4.65 3.53
N VAL A 251 -10.56 5.35 4.57
CA VAL A 251 -10.12 6.71 4.89
C VAL A 251 -8.62 6.73 5.20
N TYR A 252 -8.12 5.80 6.02
CA TYR A 252 -6.68 5.69 6.28
C TYR A 252 -5.88 5.39 5.01
N GLY A 253 -6.34 4.49 4.16
CA GLY A 253 -5.71 4.21 2.86
C GLY A 253 -5.60 5.47 2.00
N VAL A 254 -6.68 6.24 1.88
CA VAL A 254 -6.70 7.51 1.13
C VAL A 254 -5.80 8.57 1.77
N ILE A 255 -5.85 8.74 3.10
CA ILE A 255 -4.98 9.70 3.82
C ILE A 255 -3.51 9.37 3.57
N VAL A 256 -3.12 8.09 3.69
CA VAL A 256 -1.75 7.65 3.45
C VAL A 256 -1.31 7.93 2.00
N LEU A 257 -2.20 7.75 1.01
CA LEU A 257 -1.91 8.09 -0.39
C LEU A 257 -1.76 9.60 -0.62
N VAL A 258 -2.58 10.42 0.05
CA VAL A 258 -2.45 11.88 0.01
C VAL A 258 -1.13 12.31 0.64
N VAL A 259 -0.78 11.75 1.81
CA VAL A 259 0.50 11.99 2.47
C VAL A 259 1.67 11.56 1.57
N ALA A 260 1.55 10.41 0.88
CA ALA A 260 2.56 9.96 -0.08
C ALA A 260 2.75 10.99 -1.22
N ALA A 261 1.66 11.53 -1.78
CA ALA A 261 1.74 12.57 -2.81
C ALA A 261 2.37 13.87 -2.27
N LEU A 262 2.05 14.27 -1.04
CA LEU A 262 2.67 15.45 -0.39
C LEU A 262 4.17 15.24 -0.14
N LEU A 263 4.56 14.07 0.38
CA LEU A 263 5.96 13.71 0.58
C LEU A 263 6.73 13.73 -0.75
N GLN A 264 6.12 13.25 -1.81
CA GLN A 264 6.69 13.25 -3.15
C GLN A 264 6.91 14.67 -3.67
N LEU A 265 5.93 15.56 -3.52
CA LEU A 265 6.05 16.97 -3.91
C LEU A 265 7.18 17.68 -3.14
N LEU A 266 7.25 17.46 -1.83
CA LEU A 266 8.19 18.15 -0.94
C LEU A 266 9.62 17.58 -1.01
N LEU A 267 9.77 16.26 -1.12
CA LEU A 267 11.06 15.59 -1.02
C LEU A 267 11.72 15.27 -2.37
N SER A 268 11.01 15.41 -3.50
CA SER A 268 11.58 15.13 -4.83
C SER A 268 12.90 15.88 -5.11
N PRO A 269 13.04 17.21 -4.83
CA PRO A 269 14.30 17.92 -5.07
C PRO A 269 15.45 17.40 -4.19
N LEU A 270 15.15 17.05 -2.93
CA LEU A 270 16.13 16.49 -2.01
C LEU A 270 16.65 15.14 -2.52
N TYR A 271 15.73 14.23 -2.84
CA TYR A 271 16.09 12.90 -3.37
C TYR A 271 16.92 12.99 -4.64
N ARG A 272 16.56 13.88 -5.56
CA ARG A 272 17.35 14.12 -6.77
C ARG A 272 18.77 14.54 -6.43
N SER A 273 18.94 15.54 -5.57
CA SER A 273 20.27 16.03 -5.18
C SER A 273 21.13 14.95 -4.52
N MET A 274 20.51 14.07 -3.73
CA MET A 274 21.20 12.98 -3.05
C MET A 274 21.57 11.84 -4.01
N LEU A 275 20.72 11.56 -5.00
CA LEU A 275 21.01 10.58 -6.06
C LEU A 275 22.12 11.07 -6.99
N GLU A 276 22.10 12.34 -7.41
CA GLU A 276 23.17 12.94 -8.22
C GLU A 276 24.53 12.86 -7.49
N ALA A 277 24.54 13.18 -6.20
CA ALA A 277 25.73 13.04 -5.36
C ALA A 277 26.16 11.57 -5.18
N GLY A 278 25.21 10.64 -5.09
CA GLY A 278 25.47 9.20 -4.98
C GLY A 278 26.08 8.58 -6.24
N LEU A 279 25.66 9.08 -7.41
CA LEU A 279 26.16 8.65 -8.72
C LEU A 279 27.48 9.33 -9.12
N GLY A 280 27.87 10.42 -8.44
CA GLY A 280 29.08 11.20 -8.79
C GLY A 280 28.87 12.14 -9.96
N LEU A 281 27.63 12.60 -10.17
CA LEU A 281 27.27 13.58 -11.20
C LEU A 281 27.46 15.04 -10.73
N ARG A 282 27.87 15.23 -9.47
CA ARG A 282 28.19 16.52 -8.83
C ARG A 282 29.59 16.50 -8.23
#